data_AF-A0A961BSA4-F1
#
_entry.id   AF-A0A961BSA4-F1
#
_cell.length_a   1.000
_cell.length_b   1.000
_cell.length_c   1.000
_cell.angle_alpha   90.00
_cell.angle_beta   90.00
_cell.angle_gamma   90.00
#
_symmetry.space_group_name_H-M   'P 1'
#
loop_
_entity.id
_entity.type
_entity.pdbx_description
1 polymer ?
#
loop_
_entity_poly.entity_id
_entity_poly.type
_entity_poly.pdbx_seq_one_letter_code
_entity_poly.pdbx_strand_id
1 'polypeptide(L)' 'MRHALYLPPFGELADVRALAEIAATAEDAGWDGLFLWDHLLRAEPGAEDVADTTVALAAVALATERV' A
#
# COMPACT_ATOMS: atom_id res chain seq x y z
N MET A 1 -8.42 -19.68 8.08
CA MET A 1 -8.26 -19.13 6.72
C MET A 1 -7.49 -17.83 6.86
N ARG A 2 -6.65 -17.46 5.88
CA ARG A 2 -5.88 -16.20 5.89
C ARG A 2 -6.45 -15.21 4.88
N HIS A 3 -6.48 -13.92 5.21
CA HIS A 3 -7.01 -12.86 4.35
C HIS A 3 -6.02 -11.69 4.23
N ALA A 4 -5.98 -11.07 3.06
CA ALA A 4 -5.05 -9.98 2.77
C ALA A 4 -5.70 -8.87 1.94
N LEU A 5 -5.16 -7.65 2.07
CA LEU A 5 -5.52 -6.51 1.22
C LEU A 5 -4.67 -6.51 -0.06
N TYR A 6 -5.28 -6.17 -1.19
CA TYR A 6 -4.57 -6.01 -2.47
C TYR A 6 -4.92 -4.66 -3.07
N LEU A 7 -3.96 -3.73 -3.08
CA LEU A 7 -4.21 -2.32 -3.29
C LEU A 7 -3.40 -1.76 -4.47
N PRO A 8 -3.99 -0.86 -5.27
CA PRO A 8 -3.24 -0.05 -6.22
C PRO A 8 -2.63 1.19 -5.53
N PRO A 9 -1.32 1.46 -5.65
CA PRO A 9 -0.67 2.63 -5.05
C PRO A 9 -0.88 3.89 -5.90
N PHE A 10 -2.13 4.26 -6.15
CA PHE A 10 -2.53 5.36 -7.04
C PHE A 10 -3.33 6.44 -6.33
N GLY A 11 -3.26 7.68 -6.82
CA GLY A 11 -4.07 8.79 -6.29
C GLY A 11 -3.81 9.01 -4.80
N GLU A 12 -4.85 8.95 -3.96
CA GLU A 12 -4.69 9.07 -2.50
C GLU A 12 -3.77 7.98 -1.91
N LEU A 13 -3.75 6.78 -2.51
CA LEU A 13 -2.85 5.70 -2.12
C LEU A 13 -1.44 5.84 -2.71
N ALA A 14 -1.16 6.90 -3.47
CA ALA A 14 0.20 7.29 -3.83
C ALA A 14 0.94 7.98 -2.66
N ASP A 15 0.22 8.45 -1.63
CA ASP A 15 0.85 8.83 -0.36
C ASP A 15 1.21 7.57 0.44
N VAL A 16 2.50 7.31 0.56
CA VAL A 16 3.03 6.16 1.30
C VAL A 16 2.67 6.18 2.79
N ARG A 17 2.34 7.35 3.36
CA ARG A 17 1.84 7.46 4.75
C ARG A 17 0.43 6.90 4.87
N ALA A 18 -0.43 7.14 3.89
CA ALA A 18 -1.77 6.55 3.86
C ALA A 18 -1.70 5.02 3.77
N LEU A 19 -0.79 4.48 2.95
CA LEU A 19 -0.54 3.03 2.89
C LEU A 19 -0.02 2.46 4.21
N ALA A 20 0.87 3.17 4.90
CA ALA A 20 1.37 2.78 6.21
C ALA A 20 0.25 2.76 7.27
N GLU A 21 -0.61 3.78 7.29
CA GLU A 21 -1.77 3.84 8.20
C GLU A 21 -2.78 2.71 7.92
N ILE A 22 -3.04 2.41 6.65
CA ILE A 22 -3.89 1.27 6.25
C ILE A 22 -3.27 -0.04 6.74
N ALA A 23 -1.96 -0.23 6.56
CA ALA A 23 -1.27 -1.45 6.98
C ALA A 23 -1.34 -1.66 8.50
N ALA A 24 -1.05 -0.63 9.29
CA ALA A 24 -1.14 -0.67 10.74
C ALA A 24 -2.58 -1.01 11.20
N THR A 25 -3.58 -0.34 10.61
CA THR A 25 -4.99 -0.60 10.93
C THR A 25 -5.42 -2.02 10.54
N ALA A 26 -4.94 -2.53 9.41
CA ALA A 26 -5.24 -3.88 8.95
C ALA A 26 -4.59 -4.93 9.86
N GLU A 27 -3.35 -4.72 10.29
CA GLU A 27 -2.66 -5.60 11.25
C GLU A 27 -3.43 -5.67 12.58
N ASP A 28 -3.81 -4.53 13.14
CA ASP A 28 -4.61 -4.44 14.37
C ASP A 28 -5.98 -5.13 14.24
N ALA A 29 -6.57 -5.09 13.04
CA ALA A 29 -7.81 -5.79 12.72
C ALA A 29 -7.63 -7.29 12.42
N GLY A 30 -6.40 -7.82 12.48
CA GLY A 30 -6.10 -9.24 12.32
C GLY A 30 -5.95 -9.71 10.87
N TRP A 31 -5.66 -8.82 9.92
CA TRP A 31 -5.32 -9.21 8.56
C TRP A 31 -3.95 -9.92 8.50
N ASP A 32 -3.78 -10.80 7.50
CA ASP A 32 -2.60 -11.66 7.34
C ASP A 32 -1.66 -11.20 6.21
N GLY A 33 -1.89 -10.01 5.64
CA GLY A 33 -1.00 -9.45 4.62
C GLY A 33 -1.58 -8.26 3.86
N LEU A 34 -0.67 -7.55 3.19
CA LEU A 34 -0.97 -6.45 2.28
C LEU A 34 -0.07 -6.56 1.04
N PHE A 35 -0.65 -6.42 -0.14
CA PHE A 35 0.04 -6.52 -1.42
C PHE A 35 -0.23 -5.27 -2.25
N LEU A 36 0.79 -4.80 -2.97
CA LEU A 36 0.70 -3.63 -3.85
C LEU A 36 0.85 -4.01 -5.31
N TRP A 37 0.28 -3.19 -6.19
CA TRP A 37 0.52 -3.27 -7.63
C TRP A 37 1.83 -2.56 -7.96
N ASP A 38 2.71 -3.20 -8.75
CA ASP A 38 3.97 -2.59 -9.15
C ASP A 38 3.83 -1.89 -10.50
N HIS A 39 3.51 -0.60 -10.46
CA HIS A 39 3.31 0.24 -11.64
C HIS A 39 4.20 1.46 -11.59
N LEU A 40 4.71 1.87 -12.76
CA LEU A 40 5.53 3.07 -12.90
C LEU A 40 4.77 4.24 -13.53
N LEU A 41 3.75 3.95 -14.33
CA LEU A 41 3.02 4.96 -15.10
C LEU A 41 1.60 4.49 -15.37
N ARG A 42 0.68 5.45 -15.37
CA ARG A 42 -0.68 5.30 -15.89
C ARG A 42 -0.87 6.19 -17.11
N ALA A 43 -1.46 5.63 -18.16
CA ALA A 43 -1.55 6.29 -19.45
C ALA A 43 -2.70 7.31 -19.52
N GLU A 44 -3.61 7.29 -18.56
CA GLU A 44 -4.72 8.23 -18.50
C GLU A 44 -4.25 9.63 -18.09
N PRO A 45 -4.67 10.71 -18.79
CA PRO A 45 -4.35 12.08 -18.38
C PRO A 45 -4.88 12.39 -16.97
N GLY A 46 -4.04 12.95 -16.10
CA GLY A 46 -4.42 13.26 -14.71
C GLY A 46 -4.31 12.08 -13.74
N ALA A 47 -3.69 10.96 -14.15
CA ALA A 47 -3.46 9.78 -13.32
C ALA A 47 -1.97 9.58 -12.96
N GLU A 48 -1.20 10.66 -12.89
CA GLU A 48 0.26 10.63 -12.71
C GLU A 48 0.69 10.20 -11.30
N ASP A 49 -0.21 10.28 -10.31
CA ASP A 49 0.06 9.91 -8.92
C ASP A 49 0.17 8.38 -8.78
N VAL A 50 1.42 7.90 -8.83
CA VAL A 50 1.78 6.49 -8.64
C VAL A 50 2.94 6.42 -7.64
N ALA A 51 2.75 5.73 -6.52
CA ALA A 51 3.83 5.50 -5.57
C ALA A 51 4.80 4.43 -6.06
N ASP A 52 6.09 4.64 -5.81
CA ASP A 52 7.10 3.58 -5.94
C ASP A 52 6.82 2.46 -4.93
N THR A 53 6.69 1.24 -5.43
CA THR A 53 6.30 0.07 -4.64
C THR A 53 7.32 -0.27 -3.56
N THR A 54 8.61 -0.02 -3.79
CA THR A 54 9.67 -0.31 -2.81
C THR A 54 9.61 0.67 -1.65
N VAL A 55 9.44 1.96 -1.92
CA VAL A 55 9.27 3.00 -0.89
C VAL A 55 7.96 2.78 -0.13
N ALA A 56 6.87 2.46 -0.82
CA ALA A 56 5.59 2.17 -0.21
C ALA A 56 5.66 0.95 0.73
N LEU A 57 6.27 -0.16 0.29
CA LEU A 57 6.44 -1.34 1.13
C LEU A 57 7.39 -1.09 2.30
N ALA A 58 8.40 -0.24 2.15
CA ALA A 58 9.24 0.18 3.27
C ALA A 58 8.43 0.96 4.32
N ALA A 59 7.55 1.87 3.90
CA ALA A 59 6.67 2.61 4.81
C ALA A 59 5.69 1.67 5.53
N VAL A 60 5.09 0.71 4.81
CA VAL A 60 4.26 -0.36 5.38
C VAL A 60 5.03 -1.15 6.43
N ALA A 61 6.22 -1.66 6.09
CA ALA A 61 7.03 -2.46 6.99
C ALA A 61 7.50 -1.70 8.24
N LEU A 62 7.70 -0.38 8.16
CA LEU A 62 8.04 0.46 9.31
C LEU A 62 6.85 0.73 10.25
N ALA A 63 5.61 0.56 9.77
CA ALA A 63 4.39 0.83 10.52
C ALA A 63 3.74 -0.43 11.12
N THR A 64 4.32 -1.61 10.88
CA THR A 64 3.75 -2.90 11.28
C THR A 64 4.82 -3.81 11.86
N GLU A 65 4.44 -4.73 12.75
CA GLU A 65 5.38 -5.65 13.42
C GLU A 65 5.34 -7.07 12.83
N ARG A 66 4.29 -7.41 12.06
CA ARG A 66 4.08 -8.75 11.48
C ARG A 66 3.76 -8.72 9.99
N VAL A 67 2.70 -8.00 9.61
CA VAL A 67 1.90 -8.14 8.37
C VAL A 67 1.71 -9.58 7.92
#